data_AF-A0A7J4RFG2-F1
#
_entry.id   AF-A0A7J4RFG2-F1
#
_cell.length_a   1.000
_cell.length_b   1.000
_cell.length_c   1.000
_cell.angle_alpha   90.00
_cell.angle_beta   90.00
_cell.angle_gamma   90.00
#
_symmetry.space_group_name_H-M   'P 1'
#
loop_
_entity.id
_entity.type
_entity.pdbx_description
1 polymer ?
#
loop_
_entity_poly.entity_id
_entity_poly.type
_entity_poly.pdbx_seq_one_letter_code
_entity_poly.pdbx_strand_id
1 'polypeptide(L)' 'ALVHEDATFVNSVIAQYAVVGANTVLKHCVLMNGSKIEDGVHLEYSILSPGATVSSNVSTSNVILGDDERLENV' A
#
# COMPACT_ATOMS: atom_id res chain seq x y z
N ALA A 1 0.25 -10.84 -6.96
CA ALA A 1 -0.48 -9.86 -6.14
C ALA A 1 -1.97 -10.09 -6.31
N LEU A 2 -2.78 -9.73 -5.32
CA LEU A 2 -4.23 -9.61 -5.45
C LEU A 2 -4.56 -8.12 -5.41
N VAL A 3 -5.06 -7.58 -6.51
CA VAL A 3 -5.32 -6.14 -6.66
C VAL A 3 -6.77 -5.97 -7.06
N HIS A 4 -7.49 -5.13 -6.31
CA HIS A 4 -8.86 -4.78 -6.65
C HIS A 4 -8.93 -3.97 -7.96
N GLU A 5 -9.99 -4.15 -8.74
CA GLU A 5 -10.08 -3.64 -10.12
C GLU A 5 -10.15 -2.11 -10.25
N ASP A 6 -10.60 -1.43 -9.19
CA ASP A 6 -10.75 0.03 -9.12
C ASP A 6 -9.52 0.74 -8.53
N ALA A 7 -8.46 0.00 -8.18
CA ALA A 7 -7.23 0.55 -7.64
C ALA A 7 -6.44 1.31 -8.73
N THR A 8 -5.98 2.51 -8.40
CA THR A 8 -5.22 3.37 -9.32
C THR A 8 -3.74 3.35 -8.97
N PHE A 9 -2.90 3.08 -9.97
CA PHE A 9 -1.44 3.04 -9.82
C PHE A 9 -0.76 4.01 -10.77
N VAL A 10 0.19 4.79 -10.25
CA VAL A 10 1.03 5.68 -11.05
C VAL A 10 2.48 5.43 -10.66
N ASN A 11 3.29 4.89 -11.59
CA ASN A 11 4.72 4.65 -11.37
C ASN A 11 5.03 3.85 -10.10
N SER A 12 4.23 2.82 -9.81
CA SER A 12 4.33 2.00 -8.60
C SER A 12 4.70 0.56 -8.93
N VAL A 13 5.40 -0.11 -8.02
CA VAL A 13 5.82 -1.52 -8.13
C VAL A 13 5.11 -2.35 -7.09
N ILE A 14 4.46 -3.44 -7.52
CA ILE A 14 3.70 -4.34 -6.65
C ILE A 14 4.30 -5.74 -6.73
N ALA A 15 4.90 -6.20 -5.63
CA ALA A 15 5.58 -7.49 -5.59
C ALA A 15 4.61 -8.67 -5.43
N GLN A 16 5.16 -9.88 -5.44
CA GLN A 16 4.40 -11.12 -5.25
C GLN A 16 3.68 -11.13 -3.89
N TYR A 17 2.52 -11.75 -3.85
CA TYR A 17 1.68 -11.87 -2.64
C TYR A 17 1.20 -10.57 -1.99
N ALA A 18 1.55 -9.39 -2.52
CA ALA A 18 0.97 -8.15 -2.04
C ALA A 18 -0.55 -8.12 -2.32
N VAL A 19 -1.30 -7.48 -1.43
CA VAL A 19 -2.76 -7.32 -1.51
C VAL A 19 -3.09 -5.83 -1.54
N VAL A 20 -3.94 -5.41 -2.48
CA VAL A 20 -4.39 -4.02 -2.60
C VAL A 20 -5.92 -3.98 -2.65
N GLY A 21 -6.50 -3.28 -1.67
CA GLY A 21 -7.93 -3.08 -1.50
C GLY A 21 -8.57 -2.13 -2.51
N ALA A 22 -9.89 -2.03 -2.42
CA ALA A 22 -10.73 -1.23 -3.30
C ALA A 22 -10.52 0.27 -3.09
N ASN A 23 -10.79 1.07 -4.13
CA ASN A 23 -10.72 2.54 -4.10
C ASN A 23 -9.38 3.10 -3.61
N THR A 24 -8.28 2.42 -3.93
CA THR A 24 -6.93 2.82 -3.49
C THR A 24 -6.22 3.64 -4.57
N VAL A 25 -5.36 4.57 -4.16
CA VAL A 25 -4.52 5.38 -5.05
C VAL A 25 -3.07 5.29 -4.59
N LEU A 26 -2.21 4.67 -5.40
CA LEU A 26 -0.80 4.46 -5.09
C LEU A 26 0.10 5.12 -6.15
N LYS A 27 0.82 6.18 -5.77
CA LYS A 27 1.71 6.91 -6.67
C LYS A 27 3.16 6.85 -6.21
N HIS A 28 4.07 6.41 -7.07
CA HIS A 28 5.49 6.31 -6.76
C HIS A 28 5.77 5.43 -5.54
N CYS A 29 5.02 4.33 -5.41
CA CYS A 29 5.11 3.43 -4.25
C CYS A 29 5.78 2.10 -4.61
N VAL A 30 6.42 1.48 -3.62
CA VAL A 30 6.95 0.12 -3.72
C VAL A 30 6.28 -0.74 -2.65
N LEU A 31 5.53 -1.75 -3.06
CA LEU A 31 4.94 -2.76 -2.19
C LEU A 31 5.76 -4.03 -2.29
N MET A 32 6.46 -4.40 -1.22
CA MET A 32 7.26 -5.63 -1.16
C MET A 32 6.38 -6.84 -0.82
N ASN A 33 6.99 -8.02 -0.78
CA ASN A 33 6.29 -9.29 -0.72
C ASN A 33 5.32 -9.40 0.46
N GLY A 34 4.07 -9.74 0.17
CA GLY A 34 3.06 -9.92 1.22
C GLY A 34 2.60 -8.63 1.92
N SER A 35 3.06 -7.45 1.49
CA SER A 35 2.53 -6.18 1.99
C SER A 35 1.05 -6.02 1.65
N LYS A 36 0.32 -5.28 2.49
CA LYS A 36 -1.13 -5.10 2.39
C LYS A 36 -1.50 -3.62 2.39
N ILE A 37 -2.29 -3.23 1.40
CA ILE A 37 -3.01 -1.96 1.37
C ILE A 37 -4.50 -2.30 1.52
N GLU A 38 -5.14 -1.77 2.54
CA GLU A 38 -6.59 -1.90 2.74
C GLU A 38 -7.38 -0.85 1.93
N ASP A 39 -8.71 -0.93 1.96
CA ASP A 39 -9.58 -0.11 1.11
C ASP A 39 -9.45 1.40 1.37
N GLY A 40 -9.58 2.22 0.33
CA GLY A 40 -9.63 3.68 0.44
C GLY A 40 -8.29 4.34 0.77
N VAL A 41 -7.17 3.62 0.69
CA VAL A 41 -5.83 4.16 0.99
C VAL A 41 -5.32 5.04 -0.15
N HIS A 42 -4.80 6.21 0.22
CA HIS A 42 -4.11 7.14 -0.68
C HIS A 42 -2.65 7.27 -0.22
N LEU A 43 -1.72 6.77 -1.01
CA LEU A 43 -0.30 6.72 -0.65
C LEU A 43 0.58 7.26 -1.77
N GLU A 44 1.50 8.14 -1.42
CA GLU A 44 2.48 8.69 -2.35
C GLU A 44 3.93 8.54 -1.83
N TYR A 45 4.89 8.27 -2.72
CA TYR A 45 6.33 8.26 -2.44
C TYR A 45 6.71 7.36 -1.25
N SER A 46 6.16 6.16 -1.16
CA SER A 46 6.30 5.30 0.03
C SER A 46 6.78 3.89 -0.28
N ILE A 47 7.44 3.27 0.68
CA ILE A 47 7.94 1.89 0.59
C ILE A 47 7.30 1.07 1.72
N LEU A 48 6.66 -0.04 1.34
CA LEU A 48 6.13 -1.03 2.28
C LEU A 48 7.02 -2.26 2.22
N SER A 49 7.73 -2.53 3.31
CA SER A 49 8.55 -3.73 3.47
C SER A 49 7.67 -4.98 3.57
N PRO A 50 8.24 -6.20 3.52
CA PRO A 50 7.46 -7.43 3.59
C PRO A 50 6.47 -7.47 4.77
N GLY A 51 5.24 -7.91 4.51
CA GLY A 51 4.19 -8.01 5.53
C GLY A 51 3.60 -6.69 6.05
N ALA A 52 4.20 -5.53 5.71
CA ALA A 52 3.72 -4.22 6.16
C ALA A 52 2.27 -3.96 5.70
N THR A 53 1.47 -3.32 6.56
CA THR A 53 0.06 -3.03 6.31
C THR A 53 -0.27 -1.54 6.44
N VAL A 54 -0.97 -0.98 5.46
CA VAL A 54 -1.62 0.33 5.57
C VAL A 54 -3.12 0.11 5.73
N SER A 55 -3.66 0.61 6.84
CA SER A 55 -5.07 0.43 7.20
C SER A 55 -6.00 1.27 6.34
N SER A 56 -7.28 0.86 6.29
CA SER A 56 -8.28 1.53 5.46
C SER A 56 -8.35 3.04 5.68
N ASN A 57 -8.59 3.78 4.60
CA ASN A 57 -8.77 5.23 4.59
C ASN A 57 -7.58 6.05 5.12
N VAL A 58 -6.38 5.48 5.20
CA VAL A 58 -5.16 6.25 5.46
C VAL A 58 -4.79 7.05 4.22
N SER A 59 -4.52 8.34 4.39
CA SER A 59 -4.00 9.23 3.36
C SER A 59 -2.69 9.86 3.83
N THR A 60 -1.56 9.47 3.22
CA THR A 60 -0.23 9.94 3.64
C THR A 60 0.79 9.89 2.51
N SER A 61 1.99 10.42 2.77
CA SER A 61 3.11 10.39 1.82
C SER A 61 4.47 10.34 2.52
N ASN A 62 5.51 9.92 1.80
CA ASN A 62 6.90 9.89 2.28
C ASN A 62 7.13 8.98 3.49
N VAL A 63 6.52 7.79 3.47
CA VAL A 63 6.62 6.81 4.58
C VAL A 63 7.40 5.58 4.13
N ILE A 64 8.22 5.06 5.04
CA ILE A 64 8.79 3.72 4.94
C ILE A 64 8.21 2.93 6.11
N LEU A 65 7.49 1.85 5.81
CA LEU A 65 7.05 0.88 6.81
C LEU A 65 8.02 -0.29 6.82
N GLY A 66 8.53 -0.62 8.00
CA GLY A 66 9.34 -1.80 8.25
C GLY A 66 8.53 -3.09 8.16
N ASP A 67 9.23 -4.22 8.31
CA ASP A 67 8.63 -5.54 8.23
C ASP A 67 7.48 -5.67 9.25
N ASP A 68 6.33 -6.17 8.77
CA ASP A 68 5.11 -6.39 9.56
C ASP A 68 4.53 -5.13 10.27
N GLU A 69 5.05 -3.94 10.01
CA GLU A 69 4.52 -2.71 10.60
C GLU A 69 3.13 -2.37 10.09
N ARG A 70 2.32 -1.76 10.94
CA ARG A 70 0.97 -1.30 10.60
C ARG A 70 0.86 0.21 10.74
N LEU A 71 0.41 0.87 9.68
CA LEU A 71 0.01 2.27 9.69
C LEU A 71 -1.50 2.38 9.79
N GLU A 72 -1.99 3.18 10.73
CA GLU A 72 -3.41 3.42 10.97
C GLU A 72 -3.67 4.90 11.32
N ASN A 73 -4.91 5.34 11.10
CA ASN A 73 -5.34 6.67 11.53
C ASN A 73 -5.49 6.69 13.05
N VAL A 74 -5.14 7.82 13.68
CA VAL A 74 -5.29 8.07 15.13
C VAL A 74 -6.61 8.79 15.42
#